data_AF-A0A1B9M7I0-F1
#
_entry.id   AF-A0A1B9M7I0-F1
#
_cell.length_a   1.000
_cell.length_b   1.000
_cell.length_c   1.000
_cell.angle_alpha   90.00
_cell.angle_beta   90.00
_cell.angle_gamma   90.00
#
_symmetry.space_group_name_H-M   'P 1'
#
loop_
_entity.id
_entity.type
_entity.pdbx_description
1 polymer ?
#
loop_
_entity_poly.entity_id
_entity_poly.type
_entity_poly.pdbx_seq_one_letter_code
_entity_poly.pdbx_strand_id
1 'polypeptide(L)'
;MIELNDTLNKITEMLQTLSGILQTEQKLLIENSLTNQLNEIINKKSQLLIELKLLDEKRIKLSKQFNIQPPYEESPTIAEHWQSITNTTVLLSKINRDNGVIIQNRMNITQQSINYLKKMNSPAVYTNHGYQQTDVISSKRAKV
;
A
#
# COMPACT_ATOMS: atom_id res chain seq x y z
N MET A 1 11.58 -21.55 24.51
CA MET A 1 10.76 -20.51 25.19
C MET A 1 11.39 -19.12 25.07
N ILE A 2 12.64 -18.90 25.50
CA ILE A 2 13.32 -17.58 25.39
C ILE A 2 13.44 -17.11 23.93
N GLU A 3 13.88 -17.98 23.02
CA GLU A 3 14.02 -17.61 21.60
C GLU A 3 12.68 -17.23 20.92
N LEU A 4 11.56 -17.81 21.36
CA LEU A 4 10.24 -17.46 20.83
C LEU A 4 9.82 -16.07 21.33
N ASN A 5 10.04 -15.79 22.62
CA ASN A 5 9.76 -14.47 23.19
C ASN A 5 10.60 -13.37 22.51
N ASP A 6 11.88 -13.63 22.25
CA ASP A 6 12.75 -12.70 21.53
C ASP A 6 12.27 -12.45 20.09
N THR A 7 11.76 -13.47 19.41
CA THR A 7 11.15 -13.28 18.07
C THR A 7 9.87 -12.46 18.12
N LEU A 8 9.03 -12.62 19.14
CA LEU A 8 7.79 -11.87 19.30
C LEU A 8 8.06 -10.41 19.68
N ASN A 9 9.08 -10.15 20.50
CA ASN A 9 9.52 -8.79 20.81
C ASN A 9 10.02 -8.07 19.56
N LYS A 10 10.84 -8.73 18.74
CA LYS A 10 11.32 -8.19 17.45
C LYS A 10 10.17 -7.91 16.49
N ILE A 11 9.19 -8.80 16.41
CA ILE A 11 7.97 -8.57 15.61
C ILE A 11 7.22 -7.32 16.11
N THR A 12 7.11 -7.15 17.43
CA THR A 12 6.42 -6.00 18.02
C THR A 12 7.11 -4.68 17.70
N GLU A 13 8.43 -4.60 17.86
CA GLU A 13 9.24 -3.42 17.49
C GLU A 13 9.11 -3.07 16.00
N MET A 14 9.13 -4.10 15.14
CA MET A 14 8.94 -3.92 13.71
C MET A 14 7.53 -3.43 13.36
N LEU A 15 6.49 -3.92 14.03
CA LEU A 15 5.11 -3.46 13.83
C LEU A 15 4.93 -2.01 14.26
N GLN A 16 5.56 -1.59 15.36
CA GLN A 16 5.56 -0.18 15.78
C GLN A 16 6.23 0.72 14.74
N THR A 17 7.38 0.28 14.20
CA THR A 17 8.09 0.99 13.13
C THR A 17 7.23 1.09 11.87
N LEU A 18 6.55 -0.01 11.50
CA LEU A 18 5.64 -0.06 10.35
C LEU A 18 4.44 0.88 10.54
N SER A 19 3.92 1.00 11.76
CA SER A 19 2.84 1.94 12.10
C SER A 19 3.24 3.38 11.81
N GLY A 20 4.44 3.81 12.24
CA GLY A 20 4.93 5.16 11.98
C GLY A 20 5.11 5.44 10.49
N ILE A 21 5.56 4.44 9.72
CA ILE A 21 5.70 4.54 8.26
C ILE A 21 4.33 4.65 7.59
N LEU A 22 3.33 3.86 7.98
CA LEU A 22 1.98 3.94 7.41
C LEU A 22 1.28 5.27 7.71
N GLN A 23 1.48 5.83 8.91
CA GLN A 23 0.96 7.16 9.25
C GLN A 23 1.63 8.26 8.40
N THR A 24 2.95 8.14 8.21
CA THR A 24 3.69 9.07 7.35
C THR A 24 3.25 8.94 5.90
N GLU A 25 3.06 7.71 5.40
CA GLU A 25 2.49 7.43 4.07
C GLU A 25 1.11 8.10 3.93
N GLN A 26 0.22 7.93 4.91
CA GLN A 26 -1.11 8.54 4.88
C GLN A 26 -1.05 10.07 4.83
N LYS A 27 -0.17 10.68 5.62
CA LYS A 27 0.04 12.13 5.63
C LYS A 27 0.56 12.63 4.28
N LEU A 28 1.59 11.98 3.73
CA LEU A 28 2.15 12.30 2.42
C LEU A 28 1.13 12.15 1.29
N LEU A 29 0.32 11.09 1.37
CA LEU A 29 -0.82 10.93 0.48
C LEU A 29 -1.69 12.17 0.62
N ILE A 30 -2.26 12.49 1.79
CA ILE A 30 -3.15 13.65 1.96
C ILE A 30 -2.53 14.97 1.46
N GLU A 31 -1.28 15.27 1.83
CA GLU A 31 -0.61 16.56 1.57
C GLU A 31 -0.13 16.75 0.12
N ASN A 32 -0.41 15.81 -0.78
CA ASN A 32 -0.02 15.89 -2.20
C ASN A 32 1.50 16.06 -2.38
N SER A 33 2.27 15.29 -1.61
CA SER A 33 3.74 15.35 -1.61
C SER A 33 4.35 14.85 -2.92
N LEU A 34 5.57 15.33 -3.21
CA LEU A 34 6.37 14.91 -4.36
C LEU A 34 6.50 13.38 -4.44
N THR A 35 6.33 12.82 -5.64
CA THR A 35 6.37 11.37 -5.92
C THR A 35 7.61 10.67 -5.35
N ASN A 36 8.73 11.37 -5.22
CA ASN A 36 9.99 10.82 -4.72
C ASN A 36 9.90 10.45 -3.23
N GLN A 37 9.27 11.30 -2.40
CA GLN A 37 9.12 11.05 -0.97
C GLN A 37 8.20 9.84 -0.72
N LEU A 38 7.13 9.72 -1.51
CA LEU A 38 6.22 8.57 -1.44
C LEU A 38 6.93 7.27 -1.83
N ASN A 39 7.73 7.28 -2.90
CA ASN A 39 8.48 6.10 -3.35
C ASN A 39 9.49 5.61 -2.29
N GLU A 40 10.19 6.52 -1.61
CA GLU A 40 11.09 6.15 -0.52
C GLU A 40 10.35 5.46 0.64
N ILE A 41 9.18 5.97 1.02
CA ILE A 41 8.35 5.37 2.07
C ILE A 41 7.83 3.99 1.65
N ILE A 42 7.40 3.84 0.41
CA ILE A 42 6.95 2.54 -0.14
C ILE A 42 8.10 1.53 -0.12
N ASN A 43 9.32 1.94 -0.49
CA ASN A 43 10.48 1.05 -0.45
C ASN A 43 10.82 0.60 0.98
N LYS A 44 10.81 1.53 1.95
CA LYS A 44 11.02 1.21 3.38
C LYS A 44 9.96 0.25 3.91
N LYS A 45 8.68 0.47 3.56
CA LYS A 45 7.57 -0.44 3.89
C LYS A 45 7.78 -1.84 3.31
N SER A 46 8.21 -1.94 2.05
CA SER A 46 8.46 -3.22 1.40
C SER A 46 9.61 -4.00 2.07
N GLN A 47 10.69 -3.32 2.44
CA GLN A 47 11.82 -3.96 3.14
C GLN A 47 11.38 -4.52 4.49
N LEU A 48 10.67 -3.73 5.30
CA LEU A 48 10.18 -4.17 6.60
C LEU A 48 9.16 -5.32 6.50
N LEU A 49 8.32 -5.33 5.47
CA LEU A 49 7.38 -6.44 5.23
C LEU A 49 8.12 -7.75 4.90
N ILE A 50 9.23 -7.68 4.15
CA ILE A 50 10.05 -8.86 3.85
C ILE A 50 10.67 -9.39 5.15
N GLU A 51 11.27 -8.51 5.95
CA GLU A 51 11.84 -8.89 7.25
C GLU A 51 10.77 -9.47 8.20
N LEU A 52 9.58 -8.87 8.25
CA LEU A 52 8.47 -9.34 9.07
C LEU A 52 8.02 -10.74 8.64
N LYS A 53 7.97 -10.99 7.33
CA LYS A 53 7.66 -12.31 6.77
C LYS A 53 8.70 -13.35 7.19
N LEU A 54 9.99 -13.01 7.15
CA LEU A 54 11.06 -13.91 7.59
C LEU A 54 10.95 -14.25 9.08
N LEU A 55 10.59 -13.26 9.92
CA LEU A 55 10.34 -13.50 11.35
C LEU A 55 9.10 -14.36 11.59
N ASP A 56 8.02 -14.18 10.82
CA ASP A 56 6.84 -15.03 10.92
C ASP A 56 7.14 -16.47 10.48
N GLU A 57 7.93 -16.66 9.42
CA GLU A 57 8.40 -17.99 9.02
C GLU A 57 9.27 -18.64 10.09
N LYS A 58 10.14 -17.86 10.75
CA LYS A 58 10.93 -18.33 11.90
C LYS A 58 10.01 -18.74 13.06
N ARG A 59 8.98 -17.95 13.36
CA ARG A 59 7.95 -18.29 14.37
C ARG A 59 7.24 -19.60 14.01
N ILE A 60 6.83 -19.79 12.76
CA ILE A 60 6.18 -21.04 12.30
C ILE A 60 7.12 -22.24 12.52
N LYS A 61 8.39 -22.12 12.15
CA LYS A 61 9.38 -23.20 12.36
C LYS A 61 9.54 -23.54 13.84
N LEU A 62 9.69 -22.52 14.69
CA LEU A 62 9.78 -22.71 16.14
C LEU A 62 8.50 -23.33 16.72
N SER A 63 7.32 -22.87 16.28
CA SER A 63 6.03 -23.42 16.72
C SER A 63 5.88 -24.90 16.38
N LYS A 64 6.33 -25.32 15.19
CA LYS A 64 6.39 -26.73 14.78
C LYS A 64 7.40 -27.54 15.59
N GLN A 65 8.56 -26.96 15.89
CA GLN A 65 9.61 -27.62 16.66
C GLN A 65 9.22 -27.87 18.12
N PHE A 66 8.52 -26.91 18.74
CA PHE A 66 8.02 -27.03 20.11
C PHE A 66 6.63 -27.69 20.19
N ASN A 67 5.98 -27.95 19.04
CA ASN A 67 4.64 -28.50 18.93
C ASN A 67 3.54 -27.65 19.62
N ILE A 68 3.78 -26.34 19.73
CA ILE A 68 2.90 -25.35 20.36
C ILE A 68 2.29 -24.48 19.27
N GLN A 69 0.96 -24.31 19.25
CA GLN A 69 0.27 -23.43 18.31
C GLN A 69 -0.30 -22.18 18.99
N PRO A 70 -0.39 -21.03 18.27
CA PRO A 70 -1.17 -19.89 18.74
C PRO A 70 -2.63 -20.33 18.95
N PRO A 71 -3.29 -19.97 20.07
CA PRO A 71 -3.05 -18.80 20.92
C PRO A 71 -2.05 -19.00 22.09
N TYR A 72 -1.22 -20.05 22.07
CA TYR A 72 -0.19 -20.29 23.10
C TYR A 72 -0.76 -20.39 24.52
N GLU A 73 -1.86 -21.16 24.67
CA GLU A 73 -2.60 -21.32 25.94
C GLU A 73 -1.74 -21.80 27.11
N GLU A 74 -0.63 -22.48 26.81
CA GLU A 74 0.33 -22.99 27.79
C GLU A 74 1.15 -21.89 28.48
N SER A 75 1.19 -20.68 27.93
CA SER A 75 1.94 -19.55 28.49
C SER A 75 1.17 -18.23 28.38
N PRO A 76 0.57 -17.74 29.48
CA PRO A 76 -0.30 -16.55 29.45
C PRO A 76 0.45 -15.28 29.00
N THR A 77 1.74 -15.15 29.32
CA THR A 77 2.55 -13.99 28.89
C THR A 77 2.78 -13.96 27.38
N ILE A 78 3.00 -15.13 26.77
CA ILE A 78 3.16 -15.27 25.31
C ILE A 78 1.83 -15.06 24.60
N ALA A 79 0.72 -15.55 25.19
CA ALA A 79 -0.62 -15.35 24.67
C ALA A 79 -1.01 -13.85 24.63
N GLU A 80 -0.71 -13.08 25.69
CA GLU A 80 -0.92 -11.63 25.73
C GLU A 80 -0.09 -10.90 24.66
N HIS A 81 1.19 -11.25 24.52
CA HIS A 81 2.06 -10.69 23.47
C HIS A 81 1.51 -10.99 22.07
N TRP A 82 1.05 -12.21 21.83
CA TRP A 82 0.44 -12.62 20.57
C TRP A 82 -0.86 -11.85 20.27
N GLN A 83 -1.68 -11.62 21.30
CA GLN A 83 -2.89 -10.82 21.17
C GLN A 83 -2.59 -9.35 20.83
N SER A 84 -1.55 -8.76 21.43
CA SER A 84 -1.10 -7.41 21.09
C SER A 84 -0.61 -7.30 19.64
N ILE A 85 0.19 -8.28 19.18
CA ILE A 85 0.70 -8.37 17.81
C ILE A 85 -0.45 -8.48 16.79
N THR A 86 -1.41 -9.37 17.05
CA THR A 86 -2.56 -9.57 16.16
C THR A 86 -3.46 -8.33 16.10
N ASN A 87 -3.76 -7.71 17.24
CA ASN A 87 -4.51 -6.45 17.29
C ASN A 87 -3.82 -5.34 16.49
N THR A 88 -2.51 -5.18 16.68
CA THR A 88 -1.71 -4.19 15.93
C THR A 88 -1.74 -4.48 14.43
N THR A 89 -1.60 -5.74 14.04
CA THR A 89 -1.64 -6.15 12.62
C THR A 89 -3.00 -5.86 11.98
N VAL A 90 -4.10 -6.09 12.69
CA VAL A 90 -5.45 -5.75 12.22
C VAL A 90 -5.60 -4.25 12.01
N LEU A 91 -5.09 -3.44 12.95
CA LEU A 91 -5.10 -1.98 12.83
C LEU A 91 -4.28 -1.49 11.63
N LEU A 92 -3.07 -2.04 11.42
CA LEU A 92 -2.22 -1.70 10.27
C LEU A 92 -2.87 -2.10 8.95
N SER A 93 -3.54 -3.25 8.91
CA SER A 93 -4.30 -3.70 7.73
C SER A 93 -5.41 -2.71 7.38
N LYS A 94 -6.12 -2.18 8.39
CA LYS A 94 -7.14 -1.15 8.21
C LYS A 94 -6.55 0.14 7.63
N ILE A 95 -5.45 0.65 8.21
CA ILE A 95 -4.78 1.87 7.69
C ILE A 95 -4.31 1.65 6.26
N ASN A 96 -3.73 0.49 5.94
CA ASN A 96 -3.28 0.18 4.59
C ASN A 96 -4.46 0.13 3.58
N ARG A 97 -5.62 -0.40 4.00
CA ARG A 97 -6.85 -0.36 3.20
C ARG A 97 -7.31 1.08 2.96
N ASP A 98 -7.30 1.91 3.99
CA ASP A 98 -7.70 3.32 3.91
C ASP A 98 -6.76 4.10 2.96
N ASN A 99 -5.43 3.86 3.04
CA ASN A 99 -4.46 4.40 2.10
C ASN A 99 -4.75 3.98 0.65
N GLY A 100 -5.16 2.72 0.44
CA GLY A 100 -5.59 2.22 -0.88
C GLY A 100 -6.80 2.98 -1.45
N VAL A 101 -7.80 3.29 -0.61
CA VAL A 101 -8.98 4.08 -1.02
C VAL A 101 -8.58 5.50 -1.43
N ILE A 102 -7.68 6.14 -0.68
CA ILE A 102 -7.17 7.48 -1.00
C ILE A 102 -6.49 7.48 -2.38
N ILE A 103 -5.65 6.48 -2.66
CA ILE A 103 -4.95 6.34 -3.93
C ILE A 103 -5.96 6.15 -5.08
N GLN A 104 -6.93 5.26 -4.92
CA GLN A 104 -7.97 5.01 -5.94
C GLN A 104 -8.76 6.28 -6.28
N ASN A 105 -9.19 7.02 -5.26
CA ASN A 105 -9.93 8.27 -5.46
C ASN A 105 -9.08 9.28 -6.26
N ARG A 106 -7.80 9.43 -5.90
CA ARG A 106 -6.88 10.33 -6.61
C ARG A 106 -6.65 9.93 -8.05
N MET A 107 -6.47 8.64 -8.32
CA MET A 107 -6.34 8.13 -9.68
C MET A 107 -7.59 8.46 -10.51
N ASN A 108 -8.79 8.30 -9.93
CA ASN A 108 -10.04 8.62 -10.60
C ASN A 108 -10.13 10.13 -10.92
N ILE A 109 -9.87 11.01 -9.95
CA ILE A 109 -9.88 12.48 -10.16
C ILE A 109 -8.84 12.89 -11.21
N THR A 110 -7.64 12.30 -11.17
CA THR A 110 -6.56 12.57 -12.13
C THR A 110 -6.99 12.15 -13.54
N GLN A 111 -7.58 10.96 -13.69
CA GLN A 111 -8.06 10.47 -14.97
C GLN A 111 -9.19 11.33 -15.53
N GLN A 112 -10.14 11.77 -14.69
CA GLN A 112 -11.20 12.71 -15.09
C GLN A 112 -10.62 14.04 -15.56
N SER A 113 -9.63 14.57 -14.84
CA SER A 113 -8.95 15.82 -15.20
C SER A 113 -8.21 15.69 -16.54
N ILE A 114 -7.48 14.59 -16.76
CA ILE A 114 -6.82 14.29 -18.05
C ILE A 114 -7.85 14.19 -19.18
N ASN A 115 -8.96 13.48 -18.97
CA ASN A 115 -10.02 13.34 -19.96
C ASN A 115 -10.66 14.70 -20.31
N TYR A 116 -10.88 15.54 -19.31
CA TYR A 116 -11.38 16.90 -19.49
C TYR A 116 -10.41 17.76 -20.32
N LEU A 117 -9.12 17.78 -19.95
CA LEU A 117 -8.08 18.50 -20.70
C LEU A 117 -7.94 17.99 -22.13
N LYS A 118 -8.01 16.67 -22.34
CA LYS A 118 -7.97 16.05 -23.68
C LYS A 118 -9.15 16.49 -24.55
N LYS A 119 -10.34 16.59 -23.96
CA LYS A 119 -11.55 17.09 -24.66
C LYS A 119 -11.39 18.55 -25.09
N MET A 120 -10.78 19.40 -24.26
CA MET A 120 -10.53 20.82 -24.59
C MET A 120 -9.43 20.99 -25.65
N ASN A 121 -8.37 20.18 -25.60
CA ASN A 121 -7.23 20.26 -26.53
C ASN A 121 -7.46 19.54 -27.86
N SER A 122 -8.66 18.99 -28.10
CA SER A 122 -9.03 18.42 -29.39
C SER A 122 -9.59 19.53 -30.29
N PRO A 123 -8.87 19.99 -31.34
CA PRO A 123 -9.37 21.03 -32.21
C PRO A 123 -10.67 20.57 -32.89
N ALA A 124 -11.73 21.38 -32.77
CA ALA A 124 -12.96 21.16 -33.51
C ALA A 124 -12.68 21.38 -35.00
N VAL A 125 -12.51 20.30 -35.76
CA VAL A 125 -12.40 20.36 -37.22
C VAL A 125 -13.82 20.47 -37.76
N TYR A 126 -14.13 21.57 -38.43
CA TYR A 126 -15.43 21.76 -39.07
C TYR A 126 -15.39 21.26 -40.51
N THR A 127 -16.40 20.50 -40.90
CA THR A 127 -16.60 20.11 -42.30
C THR A 127 -16.98 21.32 -43.16
N ASN A 128 -16.86 21.21 -44.49
CA ASN A 128 -17.29 22.24 -45.46
C ASN A 128 -18.78 22.61 -45.33
N HIS A 129 -19.59 21.79 -44.64
CA HIS A 129 -21.00 22.05 -44.35
C HIS A 129 -21.25 22.67 -42.96
N GLY A 130 -20.21 23.03 -42.21
CA GLY A 130 -20.31 23.68 -40.90
C GLY A 130 -20.55 22.74 -39.71
N TYR A 131 -20.59 21.42 -39.93
CA TYR A 131 -20.72 20.45 -38.83
C TYR A 131 -19.37 20.18 -38.17
N GLN A 132 -19.36 20.14 -36.82
CA GLN A 132 -18.19 19.76 -36.03
C GLN A 132 -17.91 18.27 -36.20
N GLN A 133 -16.75 17.94 -36.78
CA GLN A 133 -16.27 16.58 -36.93
C GLN A 133 -15.46 16.23 -35.67
N THR A 134 -16.00 15.36 -34.81
CA THR A 134 -15.28 14.81 -33.65
C THR A 134 -14.35 13.68 -34.09
N ASP A 135 -13.45 13.96 -35.02
CA ASP A 135 -12.49 12.94 -35.46
C ASP A 135 -11.34 12.88 -34.47
N VAL A 136 -11.24 11.74 -33.79
CA VAL A 136 -10.00 11.27 -33.19
C VAL A 136 -9.02 11.14 -34.35
N ILE A 137 -8.15 12.13 -34.55
CA ILE A 137 -7.15 12.14 -35.60
C ILE A 137 -6.26 10.90 -35.43
N SER A 138 -6.62 9.82 -36.11
CA SER A 138 -5.77 8.65 -36.28
C SER A 138 -4.72 9.07 -37.29
N SER A 139 -3.51 9.30 -36.81
CA SER A 139 -2.34 9.69 -37.60
C SER A 139 -1.88 8.53 -38.51
N LYS A 140 -2.70 8.16 -39.51
CA LYS A 140 -2.17 7.47 -40.67
C LYS A 140 -1.46 8.50 -41.53
N ARG A 141 -0.15 8.61 -41.32
CA ARG A 141 0.80 9.28 -42.23
C ARG A 141 0.41 8.93 -43.67
N ALA A 142 0.00 9.94 -44.43
CA ALA A 142 -0.08 9.85 -45.88
C ALA A 142 1.33 9.51 -46.38
N LYS A 143 1.51 8.31 -46.93
CA LYS A 143 2.68 8.00 -47.75
C LYS A 143 2.55 8.82 -49.02
N VAL A 144 3.47 9.76 -49.21
CA VAL A 144 3.79 10.38 -50.50
C VAL A 144 4.62 9.38 -51.29
#